data_AF-A0A1L4CZN9-F1
#
_entry.id   AF-A0A1L4CZN9-F1
#
_cell.length_a   1.000
_cell.length_b   1.000
_cell.length_c   1.000
_cell.angle_alpha   90.00
_cell.angle_beta   90.00
_cell.angle_gamma   90.00
#
_symmetry.space_group_name_H-M   'P 1'
#
loop_
_entity.id
_entity.type
_entity.pdbx_description
1 polymer ?
#
loop_
_entity_poly.entity_id
_entity_poly.type
_entity_poly.pdbx_seq_one_letter_code
_entity_poly.pdbx_strand_id
1 'polypeptide(L)'
;MVEKTVFHGVSFYETINSELSKAFVFSSLKNEFLCFWDKWRKLHTQLFKELHLGVYNTSENENQLNIIAQKFMTQRKAMISSFLQVIKNHPNYDKNEINLFKNTIADHDDKFTKLLKQILELLSKDLNKIQSHRKVTSAYIHSQAYLGG
;
A
#
# COMPACT_ATOMS: atom_id res chain seq x y z
N MET A 1 1.67 6.76 -17.40
CA MET A 1 0.32 6.91 -16.78
C MET A 1 0.22 6.17 -15.45
N VAL A 2 0.67 4.91 -15.35
CA VAL A 2 0.76 4.16 -14.08
C VAL A 2 1.58 4.89 -13.00
N GLU A 3 2.67 5.55 -13.37
CA GLU A 3 3.47 6.43 -12.49
C GLU A 3 2.64 7.48 -11.74
N LYS A 4 1.69 8.15 -12.42
CA LYS A 4 0.88 9.19 -11.77
C LYS A 4 -0.03 8.61 -10.70
N THR A 5 -0.60 7.42 -10.95
CA THR A 5 -1.48 6.71 -10.01
C THR A 5 -0.72 6.23 -8.77
N VAL A 6 0.48 5.67 -8.96
CA VAL A 6 1.34 5.23 -7.84
C VAL A 6 1.87 6.42 -7.04
N PHE A 7 2.30 7.50 -7.71
CA PHE A 7 2.78 8.72 -7.06
C PHE A 7 1.68 9.39 -6.21
N HIS A 8 0.44 9.41 -6.70
CA HIS A 8 -0.70 9.92 -5.95
C HIS A 8 -1.01 9.04 -4.71
N GLY A 9 -0.88 7.72 -4.85
CA GLY A 9 -1.04 6.78 -3.74
C GLY A 9 -0.01 6.97 -2.62
N VAL A 10 1.25 7.21 -2.98
CA VAL A 10 2.32 7.48 -2.00
C VAL A 10 2.06 8.79 -1.23
N SER A 11 1.66 9.86 -1.92
CA SER A 11 1.34 11.14 -1.28
C SER A 11 0.15 11.02 -0.31
N PHE A 12 -0.90 10.30 -0.70
CA PHE A 12 -2.04 10.06 0.19
C PHE A 12 -1.63 9.21 1.42
N TYR A 13 -0.75 8.23 1.22
CA TYR A 13 -0.21 7.42 2.30
C TYR A 13 0.64 8.22 3.30
N GLU A 14 1.40 9.21 2.83
CA GLU A 14 2.14 10.13 3.69
C GLU A 14 1.21 10.96 4.59
N THR A 15 0.07 11.41 4.05
CA THR A 15 -0.97 12.10 4.83
C THR A 15 -1.55 11.22 5.93
N ILE A 16 -1.96 9.99 5.60
CA ILE A 16 -2.47 9.00 6.58
C ILE A 16 -1.46 8.83 7.72
N ASN A 17 -0.18 8.62 7.39
CA ASN A 17 0.85 8.42 8.40
C ASN A 17 1.09 9.65 9.28
N SER A 18 1.10 10.84 8.67
CA SER A 18 1.30 12.09 9.42
C SER A 18 0.16 12.31 10.42
N GLU A 19 -1.08 12.13 9.99
CA GLU A 19 -2.26 12.28 10.86
C GLU A 19 -2.25 11.29 12.01
N LEU A 20 -2.05 10.00 11.73
CA LEU A 20 -2.08 8.96 12.74
C LEU A 20 -0.93 9.04 13.74
N SER A 21 0.24 9.53 13.32
CA SER A 21 1.38 9.72 14.22
C SER A 21 1.09 10.70 15.36
N LYS A 22 0.12 11.61 15.18
CA LYS A 22 -0.30 12.57 16.21
C LYS A 22 -0.97 11.91 17.40
N ALA A 23 -1.52 10.70 17.22
CA ALA A 23 -2.16 9.94 18.30
C ALA A 23 -1.18 9.63 19.45
N PHE A 24 0.13 9.61 19.19
CA PHE A 24 1.15 9.26 20.16
C PHE A 24 1.71 10.45 20.94
N VAL A 25 1.26 11.68 20.66
CA VAL A 25 1.86 12.92 21.23
C VAL A 25 1.80 12.93 22.75
N PHE A 26 0.75 12.37 23.34
CA PHE A 26 0.51 12.33 24.80
C PHE A 26 0.78 10.95 25.40
N SER A 27 1.27 9.99 24.60
CA SER A 27 1.60 8.66 25.09
C SER A 27 2.83 8.71 25.99
N SER A 28 2.79 7.91 27.06
CA SER A 28 3.95 7.68 27.92
C SER A 28 5.08 6.92 27.20
N LEU A 29 4.76 6.25 26.08
CA LEU A 29 5.67 5.49 25.22
C LEU A 29 5.90 6.18 23.87
N LYS A 30 5.75 7.52 23.83
CA LYS A 30 5.82 8.30 22.59
C LYS A 30 7.04 7.95 21.73
N ASN A 31 8.21 7.80 22.31
CA ASN A 31 9.44 7.54 21.56
C ASN A 31 9.43 6.15 20.91
N GLU A 32 8.95 5.15 21.64
CA GLU A 32 8.77 3.77 21.19
C GLU A 32 7.75 3.74 20.05
N PHE A 33 6.63 4.45 20.21
CA PHE A 33 5.61 4.59 19.17
C PHE A 33 6.15 5.25 17.91
N LEU A 34 6.88 6.35 18.03
CA LEU A 34 7.47 7.04 16.87
C LEU A 34 8.52 6.16 16.17
N CYS A 35 9.33 5.42 16.92
CA CYS A 35 10.29 4.47 16.35
C CYS A 35 9.59 3.33 15.60
N PHE A 36 8.52 2.77 16.18
CA PHE A 36 7.68 1.80 15.49
C PHE A 36 7.06 2.41 14.22
N TRP A 37 6.51 3.62 14.31
CA TRP A 37 5.78 4.27 13.22
C TRP A 37 6.68 4.63 12.04
N ASP A 38 7.93 5.02 12.29
CA ASP A 38 8.91 5.22 11.23
C ASP A 38 9.20 3.93 10.46
N LYS A 39 9.44 2.83 11.18
CA LYS A 39 9.63 1.50 10.57
C LYS A 39 8.38 1.07 9.81
N TRP A 40 7.20 1.31 10.38
CA TRP A 40 5.91 0.99 9.79
C TRP A 40 5.72 1.69 8.45
N ARG A 41 5.92 3.00 8.43
CA ARG A 41 5.90 3.81 7.20
C ARG A 41 6.88 3.26 6.16
N LYS A 42 8.13 3.02 6.55
CA LYS A 42 9.16 2.50 5.63
C LYS A 42 8.76 1.17 4.99
N LEU A 43 8.16 0.26 5.76
CA LEU A 43 7.66 -1.03 5.25
C LEU A 43 6.61 -0.84 4.14
N HIS A 44 5.65 0.06 4.34
CA HIS A 44 4.59 0.31 3.37
C HIS A 44 5.08 1.09 2.15
N THR A 45 5.95 2.09 2.34
CA THR A 45 6.61 2.77 1.22
C THR A 45 7.44 1.78 0.39
N GLN A 46 8.11 0.82 1.04
CA GLN A 46 8.83 -0.24 0.34
C GLN A 46 7.89 -1.12 -0.49
N LEU A 47 6.71 -1.49 0.04
CA LEU A 47 5.69 -2.22 -0.74
C LEU A 47 5.33 -1.45 -2.01
N PHE A 48 5.05 -0.15 -1.92
CA PHE A 48 4.75 0.66 -3.11
C PHE A 48 5.90 0.68 -4.12
N LYS A 49 7.16 0.74 -3.65
CA LYS A 49 8.35 0.67 -4.53
C LYS A 49 8.49 -0.70 -5.19
N GLU A 50 8.31 -1.79 -4.45
CA GLU A 50 8.39 -3.15 -4.99
C GLU A 50 7.28 -3.40 -6.03
N LEU A 51 6.05 -2.94 -5.75
CA LEU A 51 4.95 -2.96 -6.73
C LEU A 51 5.23 -2.08 -7.96
N HIS A 52 5.99 -1.00 -7.81
CA HIS A 52 6.33 -0.12 -8.93
C HIS A 52 7.42 -0.70 -9.83
N LEU A 53 8.48 -1.29 -9.22
CA LEU A 53 9.57 -1.94 -9.94
C LEU A 53 9.09 -3.16 -10.73
N GLY A 54 8.04 -3.82 -10.26
CA GLY A 54 7.35 -4.90 -10.96
C GLY A 54 6.66 -4.51 -12.27
N VAL A 55 6.22 -3.25 -12.40
CA VAL A 55 5.53 -2.77 -13.61
C VAL A 55 6.48 -2.62 -14.80
N TYR A 56 7.79 -2.45 -14.56
CA TYR A 56 8.76 -2.12 -15.62
C TYR A 56 9.64 -3.29 -16.06
N ASN A 57 9.78 -4.34 -15.24
CA ASN A 57 10.59 -5.50 -15.58
C ASN A 57 9.71 -6.73 -15.77
N THR A 58 9.36 -6.99 -17.03
CA THR A 58 8.59 -8.15 -17.49
C THR A 58 7.17 -8.24 -16.93
N SER A 59 6.26 -8.89 -17.65
CA SER A 59 4.95 -9.24 -17.11
C SER A 59 5.13 -10.01 -15.81
N GLU A 60 5.01 -9.35 -14.65
CA GLU A 60 5.10 -10.04 -13.37
C GLU A 60 4.08 -11.17 -13.38
N ASN A 61 4.59 -12.39 -13.20
CA ASN A 61 3.76 -13.56 -12.99
C ASN A 61 3.03 -13.34 -11.65
N GLU A 62 1.75 -13.68 -11.58
CA GLU A 62 0.93 -13.68 -10.35
C GLU A 62 1.69 -14.23 -9.12
N ASN A 63 2.57 -15.22 -9.34
CA ASN A 63 3.47 -15.76 -8.33
C ASN A 63 4.41 -14.73 -7.67
N GLN A 64 4.98 -13.78 -8.43
CA GLN A 64 5.87 -12.74 -7.88
C GLN A 64 5.10 -11.73 -7.04
N LEU A 65 3.93 -11.28 -7.50
CA LEU A 65 3.04 -10.43 -6.72
C LEU A 65 2.61 -11.10 -5.41
N ASN A 66 2.30 -12.39 -5.46
CA ASN A 66 2.01 -13.19 -4.27
C ASN A 66 3.20 -13.25 -3.30
N ILE A 67 4.43 -13.44 -3.80
CA ILE A 67 5.64 -13.43 -2.97
C ILE A 67 5.84 -12.07 -2.29
N ILE A 68 5.70 -10.96 -3.02
CA ILE A 68 5.80 -9.60 -2.48
C ILE A 68 4.76 -9.39 -1.37
N ALA A 69 3.50 -9.74 -1.63
CA ALA A 69 2.41 -9.61 -0.66
C ALA A 69 2.66 -10.46 0.59
N GLN A 70 3.09 -11.72 0.44
CA GLN A 70 3.39 -12.60 1.57
C GLN A 70 4.57 -12.10 2.41
N LYS A 71 5.63 -11.62 1.76
CA LYS A 71 6.79 -11.01 2.44
C LYS A 71 6.37 -9.80 3.26
N PHE A 72 5.62 -8.88 2.65
CA PHE A 72 5.09 -7.69 3.34
C PHE A 72 4.23 -8.07 4.53
N MET A 73 3.27 -9.00 4.36
CA MET A 73 2.38 -9.41 5.45
C MET A 73 3.11 -10.11 6.59
N THR A 74 4.14 -10.89 6.28
CA THR A 74 4.98 -11.54 7.29
C THR A 74 5.75 -10.50 8.11
N GLN A 75 6.41 -9.54 7.45
CA GLN A 75 7.12 -8.46 8.12
C GLN A 75 6.18 -7.60 8.97
N ARG A 76 5.01 -7.24 8.43
CA ARG A 76 3.98 -6.48 9.14
C ARG A 76 3.53 -7.17 10.43
N LYS A 77 3.20 -8.46 10.36
CA LYS A 77 2.78 -9.26 11.53
C LYS A 77 3.89 -9.35 12.58
N ALA A 78 5.13 -9.59 12.14
CA ALA A 78 6.28 -9.65 13.03
C ALA A 78 6.51 -8.33 13.77
N MET A 79 6.40 -7.19 13.07
CA MET A 79 6.52 -5.86 13.67
C MET A 79 5.44 -5.58 14.72
N ILE A 80 4.17 -5.84 14.39
CA ILE A 80 3.05 -5.68 15.34
C ILE A 80 3.29 -6.55 16.58
N SER A 81 3.62 -7.83 16.38
CA SER A 81 3.84 -8.77 17.47
C SER A 81 5.00 -8.31 18.37
N SER A 82 6.13 -7.95 17.77
CA SER A 82 7.31 -7.47 18.49
C SER A 82 7.01 -6.21 19.30
N PHE A 83 6.30 -5.24 18.71
CA PHE A 83 5.98 -4.00 19.41
C PHE A 83 4.96 -4.20 20.54
N LEU A 84 3.97 -5.09 20.36
CA LEU A 84 3.07 -5.48 21.45
C LEU A 84 3.83 -6.08 22.63
N GLN A 85 4.89 -6.86 22.39
CA GLN A 85 5.73 -7.40 23.47
C GLN A 85 6.53 -6.28 24.15
N VAL A 86 7.04 -5.31 23.39
CA VAL A 86 7.72 -4.13 23.96
C VAL A 86 6.79 -3.37 24.89
N ILE A 87 5.55 -3.07 24.48
CA ILE A 87 4.58 -2.37 25.33
C ILE A 87 4.31 -3.18 26.62
N LYS A 88 4.05 -4.48 26.49
CA LYS A 88 3.71 -5.36 27.62
C LYS A 88 4.83 -5.50 28.65
N ASN A 89 6.07 -5.49 28.19
CA ASN A 89 7.26 -5.65 29.04
C ASN A 89 7.84 -4.30 29.48
N HIS A 90 7.22 -3.18 29.09
CA HIS A 90 7.70 -1.86 29.45
C HIS A 90 7.48 -1.61 30.95
N PRO A 91 8.43 -1.00 31.68
CA PRO A 91 8.27 -0.70 33.10
C PRO A 91 7.02 0.14 33.41
N ASN A 92 6.67 1.05 32.48
CA ASN A 92 5.46 1.88 32.56
C ASN A 92 4.28 1.27 31.78
N TYR A 93 4.11 -0.05 31.86
CA TYR A 93 3.03 -0.72 31.17
C TYR A 93 1.66 -0.13 31.54
N ASP A 94 0.92 0.34 30.53
CA ASP A 94 -0.48 0.75 30.65
C ASP A 94 -1.30 0.08 29.55
N LYS A 95 -2.44 -0.50 29.93
CA LYS A 95 -3.43 -1.09 29.02
C LYS A 95 -3.96 -0.07 28.02
N ASN A 96 -3.99 1.22 28.38
CA ASN A 96 -4.38 2.29 27.46
C ASN A 96 -3.40 2.41 26.28
N GLU A 97 -2.10 2.15 26.48
CA GLU A 97 -1.11 2.19 25.40
C GLU A 97 -1.31 1.02 24.42
N ILE A 98 -1.70 -0.16 24.92
CA ILE A 98 -2.11 -1.27 24.04
C ILE A 98 -3.35 -0.88 23.24
N ASN A 99 -4.35 -0.28 23.88
CA ASN A 99 -5.58 0.12 23.20
C ASN A 99 -5.30 1.20 22.15
N LEU A 100 -4.50 2.20 22.49
CA LEU A 100 -4.03 3.23 21.57
C LEU A 100 -3.37 2.58 20.36
N PHE A 101 -2.39 1.70 20.58
CA PHE A 101 -1.70 1.00 19.50
C PHE A 101 -2.67 0.23 18.59
N LYS A 102 -3.56 -0.60 19.17
CA LYS A 102 -4.53 -1.39 18.41
C LYS A 102 -5.47 -0.51 17.60
N ASN A 103 -5.99 0.55 18.21
CA ASN A 103 -6.92 1.47 17.55
C ASN A 103 -6.23 2.21 16.40
N THR A 104 -4.98 2.65 16.60
CA THR A 104 -4.21 3.31 15.54
C THR A 104 -3.90 2.35 14.38
N ILE A 105 -3.57 1.09 14.66
CA ILE A 105 -3.39 0.07 13.61
C ILE A 105 -4.70 -0.23 12.87
N ALA A 106 -5.83 -0.30 13.59
CA ALA A 106 -7.13 -0.53 12.96
C ALA A 106 -7.53 0.64 12.04
N ASP A 107 -7.39 1.89 12.52
CA ASP A 107 -7.68 3.08 11.70
C ASP A 107 -6.74 3.18 10.49
N HIS A 108 -5.47 2.83 10.68
CA HIS A 108 -4.53 2.70 9.57
C HIS A 108 -5.02 1.67 8.54
N ASP A 109 -5.39 0.46 8.97
CA ASP A 109 -5.79 -0.62 8.06
C ASP A 109 -7.04 -0.29 7.27
N ASP A 110 -8.02 0.37 7.90
CA ASP A 110 -9.22 0.84 7.23
C ASP A 110 -8.89 1.88 6.15
N LYS A 111 -8.07 2.88 6.48
CA LYS A 111 -7.64 3.93 5.54
C LYS A 111 -6.76 3.36 4.42
N PHE A 112 -5.83 2.48 4.75
CA PHE A 112 -4.92 1.85 3.80
C PHE A 112 -5.68 0.92 2.85
N THR A 113 -6.65 0.15 3.33
CA THR A 113 -7.50 -0.70 2.48
C THR A 113 -8.30 0.13 1.49
N LYS A 114 -8.87 1.27 1.93
CA LYS A 114 -9.57 2.20 1.04
C LYS A 114 -8.64 2.74 -0.05
N LEU A 115 -7.41 3.11 0.32
CA LEU A 115 -6.39 3.57 -0.63
C LEU A 115 -6.05 2.48 -1.67
N LEU A 116 -5.81 1.24 -1.24
CA LEU A 116 -5.53 0.12 -2.16
C LEU A 116 -6.70 -0.13 -3.13
N LYS A 117 -7.94 -0.05 -2.66
CA LYS A 117 -9.14 -0.17 -3.52
C LYS A 117 -9.20 0.95 -4.57
N GLN A 118 -8.94 2.20 -4.18
CA GLN A 118 -8.89 3.32 -5.11
C GLN A 118 -7.82 3.12 -6.19
N ILE A 119 -6.62 2.66 -5.80
CA ILE A 119 -5.55 2.34 -6.75
C ILE A 119 -6.00 1.22 -7.71
N LEU A 120 -6.60 0.15 -7.20
CA LEU A 120 -7.10 -0.96 -8.02
C LEU A 120 -8.18 -0.52 -9.01
N GLU A 121 -9.12 0.33 -8.59
CA GLU A 121 -10.15 0.89 -9.46
C GLU A 121 -9.55 1.73 -10.60
N LEU A 122 -8.55 2.56 -10.30
CA LEU A 122 -7.85 3.37 -11.30
C LEU A 122 -7.11 2.49 -12.30
N LEU A 123 -6.36 1.49 -11.83
CA LEU A 123 -5.68 0.52 -12.70
C LEU A 123 -6.67 -0.25 -13.60
N SER A 124 -7.83 -0.64 -13.05
CA SER A 124 -8.87 -1.35 -13.80
C SER A 124 -9.48 -0.48 -14.90
N LYS A 125 -9.74 0.80 -14.61
CA LYS A 125 -10.21 1.78 -15.60
C LYS A 125 -9.19 1.98 -16.73
N ASP A 126 -7.91 2.10 -16.38
CA ASP A 126 -6.83 2.26 -17.35
C ASP A 126 -6.68 1.01 -18.25
N LEU A 127 -6.77 -0.19 -17.67
CA LEU A 127 -6.76 -1.44 -18.42
C LEU A 127 -7.91 -1.51 -19.42
N ASN A 128 -9.13 -1.18 -19.00
CA ASN A 128 -10.31 -1.15 -19.87
C ASN A 128 -10.13 -0.15 -21.02
N LYS A 129 -9.55 1.02 -20.75
CA LYS A 129 -9.25 2.02 -21.78
C LYS A 129 -8.25 1.49 -22.81
N ILE A 130 -7.17 0.85 -22.37
CA ILE A 130 -6.17 0.22 -23.26
C ILE A 130 -6.83 -0.88 -24.11
N GLN A 131 -7.66 -1.73 -23.52
CA GLN A 131 -8.36 -2.79 -24.25
C GLN A 131 -9.34 -2.21 -25.28
N SER A 132 -10.05 -1.13 -24.94
CA SER A 132 -10.93 -0.41 -25.88
C SER A 132 -10.13 0.13 -27.07
N HIS A 133 -9.00 0.81 -26.83
CA HIS A 133 -8.12 1.29 -27.90
C HIS A 133 -7.60 0.15 -28.79
N ARG A 134 -7.23 -1.00 -28.21
CA ARG A 134 -6.81 -2.18 -28.98
C ARG A 134 -7.92 -2.70 -29.89
N LYS A 135 -9.16 -2.77 -29.39
CA LYS A 135 -10.33 -3.18 -30.21
C LYS A 135 -10.57 -2.22 -31.37
N VAL A 136 -10.55 -0.91 -31.11
CA VAL A 136 -10.72 0.12 -32.15
C VAL A 136 -9.60 0.05 -33.19
N THR A 137 -8.35 -0.10 -32.75
CA THR A 137 -7.19 -0.21 -33.64
C THR A 137 -7.27 -1.46 -34.50
N SER A 138 -7.63 -2.61 -33.91
CA SER A 138 -7.82 -3.86 -34.64
C SER A 138 -8.96 -3.77 -35.67
N ALA A 139 -10.10 -3.17 -35.29
CA ALA A 139 -11.20 -2.93 -36.21
C ALA A 139 -10.81 -2.02 -37.40
N TYR A 140 -9.99 -0.98 -37.14
CA TYR A 140 -9.48 -0.11 -38.19
C TYR A 140 -8.49 -0.81 -39.13
N ILE A 141 -7.57 -1.63 -38.60
CA ILE A 141 -6.64 -2.42 -39.43
C ILE A 141 -7.43 -3.40 -40.32
N HIS A 142 -8.42 -4.10 -39.74
CA HIS A 142 -9.25 -5.03 -40.48
C HIS A 142 -10.12 -4.34 -41.55
N SER A 143 -10.64 -3.14 -41.29
CA SER A 143 -11.43 -2.40 -42.30
C SER A 143 -10.56 -1.87 -43.44
N GLN A 144 -9.32 -1.45 -43.18
CA GLN A 144 -8.34 -1.07 -44.19
C GLN A 144 -7.95 -2.26 -45.09
N ALA A 145 -7.79 -3.45 -44.53
CA ALA A 145 -7.49 -4.67 -45.29
C ALA A 145 -8.62 -5.10 -46.23
N TYR A 146 -9.88 -4.76 -45.92
CA TYR A 146 -11.05 -5.09 -46.74
C TYR A 146 -11.38 -4.08 -47.85
N LEU A 147 -10.87 -2.84 -47.76
CA LEU A 147 -11.12 -1.77 -48.74
C LEU A 147 -10.06 -1.67 -49.85
N GLY A 148 -8.98 -2.47 -49.77
CA GLY A 148 -7.87 -2.48 -50.72
C GLY A 148 -7.85 -3.67 -51.70
N GLY A 149 -8.99 -4.33 -51.93
CA GLY A 149 -9.14 -5.41 -52.91
C GLY A 149 -9.65 -4.94 -54.25
#